data_AF-A0A7S1Y2K9-F1
#
_entry.id   AF-A0A7S1Y2K9-F1
#
_cell.length_a   1.000
_cell.length_b   1.000
_cell.length_c   1.000
_cell.angle_alpha   90.00
_cell.angle_beta   90.00
_cell.angle_gamma   90.00
#
_symmetry.space_group_name_H-M   'P 1'
#
loop_
_entity.id
_entity.type
_entity.pdbx_description
1 polymer ?
#
loop_
_entity_poly.entity_id
_entity_poly.type
_entity_poly.pdbx_seq_one_letter_code
_entity_poly.pdbx_strand_id
1 'polypeptide(L)'
;RTAMMPVSADLRQRCPDESGPLLHHKDLVRKVAETVPLLLKTILLIENEDIRHEMLKSSFIKRLLFCSETITCDQGWILEMLKQTGVPSKRAVDYFQAVSEVTINDFCGLYRTPLEPDKREYVSEWENVLCALESQTQIVPSLFVLEEKEIERAAATPVIWSILNMGLSRPFVIGI
;
A
#
# COMPACT_ATOMS: atom_id res chain seq x y z
N ARG A 1 38.85 -1.72 -65.73
CA ARG A 1 39.77 -2.05 -64.61
C ARG A 1 39.46 -1.09 -63.48
N THR A 2 38.48 -1.44 -62.67
CA THR A 2 37.94 -0.59 -61.60
C THR A 2 38.49 -1.14 -60.29
N ALA A 3 39.32 -0.36 -59.61
CA ALA A 3 39.98 -0.76 -58.38
C ALA A 3 38.98 -0.77 -57.21
N MET A 4 38.86 -1.92 -56.55
CA MET A 4 38.26 -2.06 -55.23
C MET A 4 39.16 -1.39 -54.18
N MET A 5 38.59 -0.55 -53.32
CA MET A 5 39.24 -0.12 -52.07
C MET A 5 38.61 -0.84 -50.87
N PRO A 6 39.41 -1.11 -49.82
CA PRO A 6 39.03 -2.01 -48.74
C PRO A 6 38.30 -1.31 -47.59
N VAL A 7 37.49 -2.14 -46.94
CA VAL A 7 36.96 -2.12 -45.57
C VAL A 7 37.81 -1.29 -44.60
N SER A 8 37.18 -0.29 -43.97
CA SER A 8 37.60 0.32 -42.69
C SER A 8 36.49 0.03 -41.69
N ALA A 9 36.64 -1.03 -40.88
CA ALA A 9 37.25 -1.02 -39.55
C ALA A 9 36.32 -0.39 -38.50
N ASP A 10 35.71 -1.29 -37.73
CA ASP A 10 34.87 -1.09 -36.56
C ASP A 10 35.34 0.04 -35.64
N LEU A 11 34.49 1.04 -35.48
CA LEU A 11 34.44 1.91 -34.30
C LEU A 11 33.06 1.74 -33.64
N ARG A 12 32.75 0.50 -33.23
CA ARG A 12 31.76 0.27 -32.16
C ARG A 12 32.45 0.58 -30.83
N GLN A 13 32.45 1.86 -30.50
CA GLN A 13 32.74 2.38 -29.18
C GLN A 13 31.73 1.72 -28.22
N ARG A 14 32.17 0.67 -27.51
CA ARG A 14 31.38 0.04 -26.44
C ARG A 14 31.20 1.09 -25.35
N CYS A 15 29.98 1.61 -25.20
CA CYS A 15 29.60 2.28 -23.97
C CYS A 15 29.84 1.31 -22.82
N PRO A 16 30.51 1.72 -21.74
CA PRO A 16 30.64 0.90 -20.55
C PRO A 16 29.25 0.60 -20.01
N ASP A 17 29.01 -0.66 -19.67
CA ASP A 17 27.77 -1.15 -19.07
C ASP A 17 27.42 -0.33 -17.80
N GLU A 18 26.39 0.52 -17.88
CA GLU A 18 25.81 1.27 -16.75
C GLU A 18 24.96 0.36 -15.82
N SER A 19 25.32 -0.91 -15.65
CA SER A 19 24.57 -1.87 -14.83
C SER A 19 25.00 -1.89 -13.35
N GLY A 20 25.86 -0.97 -12.92
CA GLY A 20 26.52 -0.97 -11.60
C GLY A 20 25.74 -0.44 -10.37
N PRO A 21 24.88 0.59 -10.44
CA PRO A 21 24.23 1.15 -9.23
C PRO A 21 22.75 0.79 -9.01
N LEU A 22 22.00 0.42 -10.07
CA LEU A 22 20.54 0.27 -10.00
C LEU A 22 20.08 -0.99 -9.23
N LEU A 23 20.91 -2.05 -9.20
CA LEU A 23 20.62 -3.28 -8.45
C LEU A 23 20.64 -3.03 -6.93
N HIS A 24 21.62 -2.28 -6.43
CA HIS A 24 21.72 -1.97 -5.01
C HIS A 24 20.57 -1.10 -4.49
N HIS A 25 20.06 -0.18 -5.33
CA HIS A 25 18.93 0.66 -4.95
C HIS A 25 17.62 -0.15 -4.80
N LYS A 26 17.35 -1.07 -5.74
CA LYS A 26 16.17 -1.93 -5.69
C LYS A 26 16.17 -2.85 -4.46
N ASP A 27 17.34 -3.39 -4.10
CA ASP A 27 17.47 -4.21 -2.89
C ASP A 27 17.24 -3.42 -1.60
N LEU A 28 17.67 -2.15 -1.56
CA LEU A 28 17.41 -1.28 -0.40
C LEU A 28 15.92 -0.95 -0.29
N VAL A 29 15.28 -0.57 -1.39
CA VAL A 29 13.84 -0.28 -1.42
C VAL A 29 13.03 -1.50 -0.98
N ARG A 30 13.39 -2.70 -1.47
CA ARG A 30 12.73 -3.95 -1.04
C ARG A 30 12.89 -4.19 0.46
N LYS A 31 14.12 -4.07 0.99
CA LYS A 31 14.37 -4.25 2.43
C LYS A 31 13.60 -3.24 3.28
N VAL A 32 13.51 -1.99 2.84
CA VAL A 32 12.69 -0.98 3.54
C VAL A 32 11.22 -1.40 3.50
N ALA A 33 10.69 -1.76 2.33
CA ALA A 33 9.31 -2.22 2.19
C ALA A 33 8.98 -3.43 3.08
N GLU A 34 9.92 -4.36 3.27
CA GLU A 34 9.77 -5.51 4.19
C GLU A 34 9.71 -5.08 5.67
N THR A 35 10.36 -3.97 6.06
CA THR A 35 10.35 -3.48 7.45
C THR A 35 9.12 -2.65 7.81
N VAL A 36 8.46 -2.03 6.82
CA VAL A 36 7.31 -1.16 7.07
C VAL A 36 6.12 -1.91 7.71
N PRO A 37 5.71 -3.11 7.25
CA PRO A 37 4.67 -3.89 7.92
C PRO A 37 4.97 -4.15 9.39
N LEU A 38 6.23 -4.47 9.73
CA LEU A 38 6.64 -4.72 11.11
C LEU A 38 6.49 -3.47 11.97
N LEU A 39 6.88 -2.30 11.44
CA LEU A 39 6.70 -1.02 12.12
C LEU A 39 5.22 -0.71 12.34
N LEU A 40 4.38 -0.86 11.31
CA LEU A 40 2.94 -0.62 11.41
C LEU A 40 2.27 -1.56 12.42
N LYS A 41 2.59 -2.86 12.39
CA LYS A 41 2.15 -3.83 13.39
C LYS A 41 2.56 -3.41 14.80
N THR A 42 3.82 -3.01 14.97
CA THR A 42 4.34 -2.59 16.27
C THR A 42 3.55 -1.41 16.81
N ILE A 43 3.25 -0.41 15.97
CA ILE A 43 2.43 0.74 16.36
C ILE A 43 1.01 0.31 16.73
N LEU A 44 0.38 -0.54 15.90
CA LEU A 44 -0.97 -1.04 16.16
C LEU A 44 -1.07 -1.87 17.45
N LEU A 45 -0.01 -2.57 17.82
CA LEU A 45 0.05 -3.40 19.02
C LEU A 45 0.44 -2.62 20.28
N ILE A 46 0.72 -1.32 20.21
CA ILE A 46 0.91 -0.48 21.40
C ILE A 46 -0.38 -0.52 22.23
N GLU A 47 -0.26 -0.89 23.51
CA GLU A 47 -1.41 -1.02 24.41
C GLU A 47 -2.06 0.35 24.71
N ASN A 48 -1.23 1.36 24.97
CA ASN A 48 -1.69 2.71 25.24
C ASN A 48 -2.34 3.34 23.99
N GLU A 49 -3.64 3.64 24.12
CA GLU A 49 -4.45 4.16 23.02
C GLU A 49 -4.08 5.56 22.58
N ASP A 50 -3.77 6.45 23.52
CA ASP A 50 -3.36 7.82 23.20
C ASP A 50 -2.05 7.83 22.41
N ILE A 51 -1.05 7.04 22.85
CA ILE A 51 0.24 6.94 22.17
C ILE A 51 0.06 6.38 20.76
N ARG A 52 -0.69 5.28 20.62
CA ARG A 52 -0.96 4.68 19.31
C ARG A 52 -1.67 5.66 18.38
N HIS A 53 -2.70 6.36 18.86
CA HIS A 53 -3.45 7.34 18.08
C HIS A 53 -2.55 8.49 17.62
N GLU A 54 -1.72 9.04 18.51
CA GLU A 54 -0.78 10.10 18.15
C GLU A 54 0.29 9.62 17.16
N MET A 55 0.78 8.38 17.29
CA MET A 55 1.69 7.80 16.32
C MET A 55 1.03 7.61 14.94
N LEU A 56 -0.21 7.10 14.88
CA LEU A 56 -0.95 6.93 13.63
C LEU A 56 -1.28 8.26 12.95
N LYS A 57 -1.47 9.35 13.71
CA LYS A 57 -1.65 10.70 13.17
C LYS A 57 -0.40 11.30 12.54
N SER A 58 0.79 10.79 12.87
CA SER A 58 2.04 11.31 12.33
C SER A 58 2.04 11.24 10.80
N SER A 59 2.40 12.34 10.14
CA SER A 59 2.48 12.40 8.67
C SER A 59 3.42 11.34 8.10
N PHE A 60 4.47 10.96 8.84
CA PHE A 60 5.36 9.89 8.44
C PHE A 60 4.63 8.55 8.39
N ILE A 61 3.90 8.20 9.44
CA ILE A 61 3.13 6.95 9.51
C ILE A 61 2.03 6.93 8.47
N LYS A 62 1.30 8.03 8.29
CA LYS A 62 0.27 8.14 7.25
C LYS A 62 0.81 7.89 5.84
N ARG A 63 2.03 8.30 5.51
CA ARG A 63 2.67 7.95 4.23
C ARG A 63 3.01 6.47 4.14
N LEU A 64 3.47 5.87 5.24
CA LEU A 64 3.73 4.43 5.28
C LEU A 64 2.47 3.60 5.07
N LEU A 65 1.30 4.09 5.52
CA LEU A 65 0.00 3.46 5.27
C LEU A 65 -0.34 3.38 3.76
N PHE A 66 0.25 4.23 2.91
CA PHE A 66 0.05 4.24 1.46
C PHE A 66 0.99 3.30 0.69
N CYS A 67 1.97 2.69 1.36
CA CYS A 67 2.87 1.75 0.72
C CYS A 67 2.12 0.43 0.48
N SER A 68 1.57 0.25 -0.72
CA SER A 68 0.75 -0.90 -1.11
C SER A 68 1.50 -2.25 -0.95
N GLU A 69 2.83 -2.22 -1.05
CA GLU A 69 3.72 -3.33 -0.77
C GLU A 69 3.54 -3.85 0.66
N THR A 70 3.19 -2.98 1.61
CA THR A 70 3.02 -3.39 3.01
C THR A 70 1.80 -4.27 3.26
N ILE A 71 0.80 -4.12 2.39
CA ILE A 71 -0.46 -4.88 2.41
C ILE A 71 -0.25 -6.23 1.70
N THR A 72 0.62 -6.27 0.69
CA THR A 72 0.80 -7.43 -0.19
C THR A 72 2.01 -8.31 0.16
N CYS A 73 3.07 -7.78 0.76
CA CYS A 73 4.34 -8.49 0.98
C CYS A 73 4.31 -9.55 2.08
N ASP A 74 3.42 -9.43 3.09
CA ASP A 74 3.44 -10.30 4.26
C ASP A 74 2.04 -10.88 4.55
N GLN A 75 1.78 -12.07 3.99
CA GLN A 75 0.68 -13.02 4.30
C GLN A 75 -0.69 -12.44 4.70
N GLY A 76 -1.04 -11.21 4.26
CA GLY A 76 -2.23 -10.51 4.74
C GLY A 76 -2.24 -10.34 6.26
N TRP A 77 -1.18 -9.82 6.87
CA TRP A 77 -1.15 -9.65 8.33
C TRP A 77 -2.35 -8.88 8.92
N ILE A 78 -2.86 -7.89 8.18
CA ILE A 78 -4.05 -7.13 8.56
C ILE A 78 -5.30 -8.01 8.56
N LEU A 79 -5.38 -8.93 7.59
CA LEU A 79 -6.42 -9.94 7.49
C LEU A 79 -6.33 -10.93 8.65
N GLU A 80 -5.13 -11.36 9.03
CA GLU A 80 -4.94 -12.23 10.19
C GLU A 80 -5.38 -11.54 11.48
N MET A 81 -5.10 -10.25 11.66
CA MET A 81 -5.64 -9.47 12.79
C MET A 81 -7.18 -9.37 12.74
N LEU A 82 -7.74 -9.19 11.54
CA LEU A 82 -9.18 -9.06 11.32
C LEU A 82 -9.95 -10.35 11.67
N LYS A 83 -9.35 -11.52 11.39
CA LYS A 83 -9.94 -12.84 11.71
C LYS A 83 -9.96 -13.17 13.21
N GLN A 84 -9.13 -12.51 14.01
CA GLN A 84 -9.11 -12.71 15.46
C GLN A 84 -10.23 -11.92 16.14
N THR A 85 -10.74 -12.40 17.27
CA THR A 85 -11.72 -11.66 18.08
C THR A 85 -11.03 -10.77 19.12
N GLY A 86 -11.73 -9.75 19.60
CA GLY A 86 -11.24 -8.86 20.66
C GLY A 86 -10.30 -7.76 20.17
N VAL A 87 -9.16 -7.59 20.84
CA VAL A 87 -8.25 -6.45 20.59
C VAL A 87 -7.65 -6.44 19.17
N PRO A 88 -7.15 -7.56 18.61
CA PRO A 88 -6.50 -7.52 17.31
C PRO A 88 -7.42 -7.08 16.16
N SER A 89 -8.68 -7.52 16.14
CA SER A 89 -9.64 -7.07 15.13
C SER A 89 -9.97 -5.59 15.28
N LYS A 90 -10.14 -5.10 16.51
CA LYS A 90 -10.32 -3.66 16.78
C LYS A 90 -9.16 -2.84 16.20
N ARG A 91 -7.92 -3.33 16.34
CA ARG A 91 -6.73 -2.71 15.73
C ARG A 91 -6.71 -2.80 14.21
N ALA A 92 -7.22 -3.87 13.63
CA ALA A 92 -7.37 -3.96 12.18
C ALA A 92 -8.38 -2.92 11.64
N VAL A 93 -9.48 -2.70 12.36
CA VAL A 93 -10.44 -1.64 12.04
C VAL A 93 -9.83 -0.25 12.25
N ASP A 94 -9.05 -0.04 13.32
CA ASP A 94 -8.30 1.21 13.54
C ASP A 94 -7.35 1.51 12.37
N TYR A 95 -6.71 0.48 11.81
CA TYR A 95 -5.88 0.62 10.61
C TYR A 95 -6.69 1.09 9.39
N PHE A 96 -7.84 0.47 9.09
CA PHE A 96 -8.68 0.90 7.97
C PHE A 96 -9.20 2.33 8.14
N GLN A 97 -9.53 2.72 9.37
CA GLN A 97 -9.88 4.10 9.70
C GLN A 97 -8.71 5.04 9.45
N ALA A 98 -7.51 4.71 9.96
CA ALA A 98 -6.32 5.53 9.78
C ALA A 98 -5.94 5.71 8.30
N VAL A 99 -6.04 4.65 7.49
CA VAL A 99 -5.85 4.72 6.02
C VAL A 99 -6.89 5.66 5.40
N SER A 100 -8.15 5.58 5.84
CA SER A 100 -9.24 6.43 5.34
C SER A 100 -9.11 7.91 5.70
N GLU A 101 -8.39 8.23 6.78
CA GLU A 101 -8.19 9.60 7.27
C GLU A 101 -6.96 10.29 6.68
N VAL A 102 -6.17 9.59 5.88
CA VAL A 102 -5.01 10.21 5.24
C VAL A 102 -5.50 11.20 4.19
N THR A 103 -4.93 12.40 4.27
CA THR A 103 -5.21 13.48 3.32
C THR A 103 -4.04 13.67 2.37
N ILE A 104 -4.29 14.38 1.28
CA ILE A 104 -3.21 14.81 0.37
C ILE A 104 -2.10 15.61 1.06
N ASN A 105 -2.43 16.37 2.12
CA ASN A 105 -1.43 17.13 2.88
C ASN A 105 -0.50 16.20 3.67
N ASP A 106 -1.02 15.08 4.19
CA ASP A 106 -0.22 14.07 4.85
C ASP A 106 0.74 13.39 3.86
N PHE A 107 0.23 13.11 2.65
CA PHE A 107 0.99 12.54 1.54
C PHE A 107 2.14 13.45 1.07
N CYS A 108 1.84 14.72 0.77
CA CYS A 108 2.82 15.69 0.29
C CYS A 108 3.78 16.20 1.37
N GLY A 109 3.35 16.12 2.63
CA GLY A 109 3.98 16.70 3.80
C GLY A 109 3.48 18.08 4.17
N LEU A 110 3.50 18.36 5.48
CA LEU A 110 2.90 19.54 6.10
C LEU A 110 3.50 20.88 5.66
N TYR A 111 4.68 20.87 5.02
CA TYR A 111 5.45 22.09 4.74
C TYR A 111 5.30 22.62 3.31
N ARG A 112 4.46 22.01 2.47
CA ARG A 112 4.19 22.51 1.11
C ARG A 112 2.72 22.38 0.73
N THR A 113 2.25 23.31 -0.08
CA THR A 113 0.92 23.23 -0.69
C THR A 113 0.93 22.15 -1.78
N PRO A 114 -0.02 21.20 -1.78
CA PRO A 114 -0.13 20.21 -2.84
C PRO A 114 -0.38 20.85 -4.20
N LEU A 115 0.38 20.43 -5.21
CA LEU A 115 0.23 20.80 -6.60
C LEU A 115 -0.64 19.77 -7.33
N GLU A 116 -1.10 20.10 -8.53
CA GLU A 116 -1.90 19.19 -9.36
C GLU A 116 -1.23 17.83 -9.65
N PRO A 117 0.10 17.75 -9.91
CA PRO A 117 0.78 16.46 -10.01
C PRO A 117 0.66 15.62 -8.75
N ASP A 118 0.80 16.24 -7.57
CA ASP A 118 0.71 15.52 -6.29
C ASP A 118 -0.69 14.99 -6.04
N LYS A 119 -1.73 15.72 -6.45
CA LYS A 119 -3.12 15.26 -6.38
C LYS A 119 -3.33 13.99 -7.19
N ARG A 120 -2.77 13.95 -8.40
CA ARG A 120 -2.88 12.76 -9.27
C ARG A 120 -2.09 11.58 -8.69
N GLU A 121 -0.89 11.83 -8.18
CA GLU A 121 -0.07 10.80 -7.53
C GLU A 121 -0.77 10.26 -6.27
N TYR A 122 -1.31 11.13 -5.42
CA TYR A 122 -2.11 10.74 -4.25
C TYR A 122 -3.30 9.87 -4.61
N VAL A 123 -4.08 10.25 -5.63
CA VAL A 123 -5.22 9.45 -6.11
C VAL A 123 -4.75 8.10 -6.64
N SER A 124 -3.66 8.07 -7.41
CA SER A 124 -3.08 6.82 -7.92
C SER A 124 -2.63 5.90 -6.79
N GLU A 125 -1.93 6.42 -5.78
CA GLU A 125 -1.49 5.61 -4.64
C GLU A 125 -2.66 5.14 -3.77
N TRP A 126 -3.70 5.97 -3.63
CA TRP A 126 -4.94 5.57 -2.98
C TRP A 126 -5.61 4.39 -3.70
N GLU A 127 -5.73 4.47 -5.03
CA GLU A 127 -6.26 3.40 -5.86
C GLU A 127 -5.39 2.13 -5.76
N ASN A 128 -4.06 2.25 -5.68
CA ASN A 128 -3.16 1.12 -5.47
C ASN A 128 -3.42 0.43 -4.13
N VAL A 129 -3.60 1.19 -3.05
CA VAL A 129 -3.97 0.65 -1.73
C VAL A 129 -5.31 -0.07 -1.77
N LEU A 130 -6.32 0.53 -2.41
CA LEU A 130 -7.64 -0.10 -2.55
C LEU A 130 -7.56 -1.39 -3.37
N CYS A 131 -6.86 -1.39 -4.49
CA CYS A 131 -6.63 -2.59 -5.31
C CYS A 131 -5.89 -3.67 -4.52
N ALA A 132 -4.87 -3.30 -3.75
CA ALA A 132 -4.11 -4.22 -2.91
C ALA A 132 -5.01 -4.88 -1.84
N LEU A 133 -5.87 -4.11 -1.19
CA LEU A 133 -6.83 -4.63 -0.23
C LEU A 133 -7.92 -5.48 -0.90
N GLU A 134 -8.48 -5.04 -2.01
CA GLU A 134 -9.49 -5.80 -2.76
C GLU A 134 -8.95 -7.16 -3.23
N SER A 135 -7.66 -7.22 -3.61
CA SER A 135 -7.00 -8.47 -3.99
C SER A 135 -7.01 -9.52 -2.86
N GLN A 136 -7.15 -9.08 -1.60
CA GLN A 136 -7.35 -9.96 -0.45
C GLN A 136 -8.82 -10.36 -0.36
N THR A 137 -9.20 -11.38 -1.14
CA THR A 137 -10.57 -11.91 -1.23
C THR A 137 -11.22 -12.30 0.11
N GLN A 138 -10.41 -12.48 1.15
CA GLN A 138 -10.85 -12.85 2.49
C GLN A 138 -11.19 -11.66 3.39
N ILE A 139 -10.93 -10.40 3.00
CA ILE A 139 -11.27 -9.23 3.83
C ILE A 139 -12.77 -9.20 4.09
N VAL A 140 -13.60 -9.25 3.04
CA VAL A 140 -15.06 -9.16 3.19
C VAL A 140 -15.62 -10.29 4.06
N PRO A 141 -15.30 -11.58 3.82
CA PRO A 141 -15.69 -12.66 4.74
C PRO A 141 -15.23 -12.43 6.19
N SER A 142 -14.01 -11.93 6.39
CA SER A 142 -13.44 -11.74 7.73
C SER A 142 -14.12 -10.59 8.49
N LEU A 143 -14.71 -9.62 7.79
CA LEU A 143 -15.54 -8.58 8.43
C LEU A 143 -16.75 -9.19 9.16
N PHE A 144 -17.34 -10.27 8.65
CA PHE A 144 -18.51 -10.90 9.30
C PHE A 144 -18.16 -11.70 10.57
N VAL A 145 -16.87 -11.89 10.87
CA VAL A 145 -16.41 -12.53 12.11
C VAL A 145 -16.32 -11.52 13.27
N LEU A 146 -16.36 -10.22 12.96
CA LEU A 146 -16.25 -9.14 13.94
C LEU A 146 -17.48 -9.04 14.84
N GLU A 147 -17.29 -8.40 16.01
CA GLU A 147 -18.42 -7.97 16.85
C GLU A 147 -19.28 -6.96 16.07
N GLU A 148 -20.60 -6.96 16.26
CA GLU A 148 -21.56 -6.11 15.53
C GLU A 148 -21.14 -4.62 15.50
N LYS A 149 -20.70 -4.08 16.64
CA LYS A 149 -20.20 -2.70 16.74
C LYS A 149 -18.97 -2.44 15.87
N GLU A 150 -18.09 -3.44 15.73
CA GLU A 150 -16.88 -3.34 14.92
C GLU A 150 -17.18 -3.53 13.42
N ILE A 151 -18.21 -4.32 13.08
CA ILE A 151 -18.73 -4.41 11.70
C ILE A 151 -19.21 -3.04 11.25
N GLU A 152 -20.06 -2.39 12.05
CA GLU A 152 -20.58 -1.05 11.75
C GLU A 152 -19.46 -0.04 11.60
N ARG A 153 -18.50 -0.04 12.53
CA ARG A 153 -17.33 0.85 12.49
C ARG A 153 -16.46 0.61 11.26
N ALA A 154 -16.19 -0.65 10.92
CA ALA A 154 -15.44 -1.00 9.71
C ALA A 154 -16.18 -0.57 8.45
N ALA A 155 -17.48 -0.86 8.33
CA ALA A 155 -18.30 -0.52 7.18
C ALA A 155 -18.46 1.00 6.98
N ALA A 156 -18.37 1.79 8.05
CA ALA A 156 -18.36 3.25 7.99
C ALA A 156 -17.05 3.83 7.44
N THR A 157 -15.97 3.04 7.36
CA THR A 157 -14.70 3.51 6.80
C THR A 157 -14.77 3.59 5.27
N PRO A 158 -14.35 4.71 4.64
CA PRO A 158 -14.29 4.84 3.18
C PRO A 158 -13.56 3.72 2.45
N VAL A 159 -12.47 3.19 3.03
CA VAL A 159 -11.71 2.06 2.46
C VAL A 159 -12.59 0.81 2.34
N ILE A 160 -13.20 0.38 3.46
CA ILE A 160 -14.01 -0.84 3.49
C ILE A 160 -15.28 -0.67 2.67
N TRP A 161 -15.92 0.50 2.75
CA TRP A 161 -17.08 0.83 1.91
C TRP A 161 -16.74 0.68 0.40
N SER A 162 -15.56 1.14 0.00
CA SER A 162 -15.10 1.02 -1.38
C SER A 162 -14.86 -0.44 -1.77
N ILE A 163 -14.21 -1.23 -0.90
CA ILE A 163 -13.99 -2.67 -1.12
C ILE A 163 -15.32 -3.42 -1.26
N LEU A 164 -16.30 -3.14 -0.40
CA LEU A 164 -17.64 -3.74 -0.48
C LEU A 164 -18.34 -3.38 -1.79
N ASN A 165 -18.32 -2.11 -2.20
CA ASN A 165 -18.94 -1.68 -3.46
C ASN A 165 -18.27 -2.29 -4.69
N MET A 166 -16.95 -2.42 -4.69
CA MET A 166 -16.22 -3.09 -5.77
C MET A 166 -16.61 -4.58 -5.85
N GLY A 167 -16.73 -5.25 -4.71
CA GLY A 167 -17.19 -6.63 -4.63
C GLY A 167 -18.62 -6.83 -5.15
N LEU A 168 -19.54 -5.93 -4.83
CA LEU A 168 -20.94 -5.97 -5.28
C LEU A 168 -21.12 -5.65 -6.77
N SER A 169 -20.21 -4.86 -7.34
CA SER A 169 -20.27 -4.46 -8.76
C SER A 169 -19.80 -5.57 -9.71
N ARG A 170 -19.18 -6.63 -9.21
CA ARG A 170 -18.81 -7.78 -10.03
C ARG A 170 -20.09 -8.53 -10.40
N PRO A 171 -20.44 -8.64 -11.70
CA PRO A 171 -21.60 -9.43 -12.10
C PRO A 171 -21.41 -10.84 -11.56
N PHE A 172 -22.32 -11.31 -10.72
CA PHE A 172 -22.37 -12.70 -10.32
C PHE A 172 -22.50 -13.51 -11.61
N VAL A 173 -21.40 -14.11 -12.07
CA VAL A 173 -21.46 -15.15 -13.09
C VAL A 173 -22.12 -16.32 -12.40
N ILE A 174 -23.46 -16.30 -12.39
CA ILE A 174 -24.29 -17.44 -12.05
C ILE A 174 -24.01 -18.43 -13.18
N GLY A 175 -23.00 -19.27 -12.97
CA GLY A 175 -22.81 -20.49 -13.74
C GLY A 175 -23.98 -21.39 -13.41
N ILE A 176 -24.98 -21.38 -14.29
CA ILE A 176 -26.07 -22.37 -14.32
C ILE A 176 -25.51 -23.67 -14.89
#